data_AF-A0A519CAL3-F1
#
_entry.id   AF-A0A519CAL3-F1
#
_cell.length_a   1.000
_cell.length_b   1.000
_cell.length_c   1.000
_cell.angle_alpha   90.00
_cell.angle_beta   90.00
_cell.angle_gamma   90.00
#
_symmetry.space_group_name_H-M   'P 1'
#
loop_
_entity.id
_entity.type
_entity.pdbx_description
1 polymer ?
#
loop_
_entity_poly.entity_id
_entity_poly.type
_entity_poly.pdbx_seq_one_letter_code
_entity_poly.pdbx_strand_id
1 'polypeptide(L)'
;VDSDNDGLPDHSDQCPNTNQNTSIDVAGCAQHQLDSDSDGIMNDQDLCPNTTIQTIVDSNGCSAVQRDSDSDGIVDAYDLCVNSPPLIAVNSDGCSTSQLDSDNDGIMDDLDLCPNTIVGSQVNNGGCAASQLDSDSDGIVDSFDQCQNTPIGSVVDQTGCIVGTSNTGNNTGSGTGNNTGSGSSSGESSSEGMPGFEALYLIISLMIAVVYFQKQK
;
A
#
# COMPACT_ATOMS: atom_id res chain seq x y z
N VAL A 1 31.83 -47.51 -28.85
CA VAL A 1 30.37 -47.40 -28.66
C VAL A 1 30.08 -45.92 -28.64
N ASP A 2 28.96 -45.56 -29.22
CA ASP A 2 28.44 -44.20 -29.35
C ASP A 2 26.94 -44.38 -29.04
N SER A 3 26.54 -44.00 -27.83
CA SER A 3 25.28 -44.40 -27.22
C SER A 3 24.10 -43.54 -27.69
N ASP A 4 24.34 -42.25 -27.91
CA ASP A 4 23.35 -41.28 -28.39
C ASP A 4 23.45 -41.00 -29.89
N ASN A 5 24.49 -41.53 -30.56
CA ASN A 5 24.73 -41.43 -32.00
C ASN A 5 24.94 -39.99 -32.48
N ASP A 6 25.53 -39.14 -31.65
CA ASP A 6 25.86 -37.76 -31.97
C ASP A 6 27.15 -37.63 -32.84
N GLY A 7 27.89 -38.73 -32.99
CA GLY A 7 29.12 -38.83 -33.77
C GLY A 7 30.40 -38.83 -32.92
N LEU A 8 30.31 -38.72 -31.60
CA LEU A 8 31.42 -38.80 -30.65
C LEU A 8 31.31 -40.09 -29.79
N PRO A 9 32.33 -40.96 -29.76
CA PRO A 9 32.25 -42.18 -28.95
C PRO A 9 32.21 -41.91 -27.44
N ASP A 10 31.44 -42.72 -26.68
CA ASP A 10 31.16 -42.55 -25.23
C ASP A 10 32.37 -42.21 -24.34
N HIS A 11 33.57 -42.70 -24.69
CA HIS A 11 34.79 -42.47 -23.90
C HIS A 11 35.41 -41.08 -24.07
N SER A 12 34.98 -40.35 -25.09
CA SER A 12 35.39 -38.97 -25.40
C SER A 12 34.23 -37.98 -25.24
N ASP A 13 33.01 -38.48 -25.03
CA ASP A 13 31.79 -37.69 -24.94
C ASP A 13 31.47 -37.31 -23.49
N GLN A 14 31.36 -36.01 -23.25
CA GLN A 14 31.01 -35.42 -21.95
C GLN A 14 29.50 -35.20 -21.80
N CYS A 15 28.74 -35.35 -22.88
CA CYS A 15 27.31 -35.09 -22.99
C CYS A 15 26.57 -36.31 -23.57
N PRO A 16 26.41 -37.41 -22.79
CA PRO A 16 25.99 -38.75 -23.27
C PRO A 16 24.52 -38.88 -23.73
N ASN A 17 23.82 -37.78 -23.96
CA ASN A 17 22.44 -37.74 -24.42
C ASN A 17 22.22 -36.63 -25.46
N THR A 18 23.25 -36.29 -26.22
CA THR A 18 23.16 -35.30 -27.28
C THR A 18 22.38 -35.87 -28.47
N ASN A 19 21.39 -35.14 -28.96
CA ASN A 19 20.55 -35.63 -30.06
C ASN A 19 21.38 -35.83 -31.33
N GLN A 20 21.21 -36.99 -31.99
CA GLN A 20 21.79 -37.26 -33.29
C GLN A 20 21.49 -36.14 -34.32
N ASN A 21 22.48 -35.79 -35.14
CA ASN A 21 22.46 -34.71 -36.13
C ASN A 21 22.43 -33.28 -35.56
N THR A 22 22.68 -33.08 -34.27
CA THR A 22 22.96 -31.74 -33.73
C THR A 22 24.43 -31.38 -33.96
N SER A 23 24.72 -30.07 -34.06
CA SER A 23 26.10 -29.61 -34.08
C SER A 23 26.65 -29.68 -32.66
N ILE A 24 27.66 -30.51 -32.46
CA ILE A 24 28.38 -30.66 -31.20
C ILE A 24 29.71 -29.92 -31.21
N ASP A 25 30.18 -29.54 -30.03
CA ASP A 25 31.53 -29.05 -29.83
C ASP A 25 32.56 -30.21 -29.74
N VAL A 26 33.79 -29.90 -29.32
CA VAL A 26 34.85 -30.92 -29.18
C VAL A 26 34.63 -31.89 -28.02
N ALA A 27 33.69 -31.60 -27.12
CA ALA A 27 33.36 -32.39 -25.96
C ALA A 27 32.10 -33.26 -26.15
N GLY A 28 31.43 -33.18 -27.31
CA GLY A 28 30.17 -33.91 -27.56
C GLY A 28 28.92 -33.14 -27.17
N CYS A 29 29.06 -31.89 -26.77
CA CYS A 29 27.95 -31.11 -26.25
C CYS A 29 27.38 -30.20 -27.33
N ALA A 30 26.06 -30.24 -27.52
CA ALA A 30 25.38 -29.26 -28.36
C ALA A 30 25.20 -27.94 -27.59
N GLN A 31 25.00 -26.83 -28.33
CA GLN A 31 24.89 -25.49 -27.73
C GLN A 31 23.88 -25.40 -26.59
N HIS A 32 22.77 -26.12 -26.66
CA HIS A 32 21.71 -26.08 -25.65
C HIS A 32 22.09 -26.80 -24.33
N GLN A 33 23.10 -27.68 -24.35
CA GLN A 33 23.63 -28.37 -23.17
C GLN A 33 24.81 -27.63 -22.50
N LEU A 34 25.20 -26.48 -23.06
CA LEU A 34 26.28 -25.64 -22.52
C LEU A 34 25.70 -24.57 -21.59
N ASP A 35 26.56 -24.01 -20.74
CA ASP A 35 26.31 -22.81 -19.93
C ASP A 35 27.27 -21.71 -20.44
N SER A 36 26.74 -20.80 -21.27
CA SER A 36 27.59 -19.88 -22.05
C SER A 36 28.08 -18.67 -21.29
N ASP A 37 27.37 -18.22 -20.27
CA ASP A 37 27.77 -17.10 -19.42
C ASP A 37 28.29 -17.57 -18.04
N SER A 38 28.27 -18.88 -17.79
CA SER A 38 28.82 -19.53 -16.61
C SER A 38 28.15 -19.06 -15.32
N ASP A 39 26.84 -18.81 -15.38
CA ASP A 39 26.02 -18.42 -14.23
C ASP A 39 25.45 -19.63 -13.46
N GLY A 40 25.61 -20.84 -14.01
CA GLY A 40 25.16 -22.10 -13.45
C GLY A 40 23.85 -22.63 -14.03
N ILE A 41 23.24 -21.93 -14.99
CA ILE A 41 22.03 -22.36 -15.72
C ILE A 41 22.41 -22.70 -17.16
N MET A 42 21.96 -23.86 -17.65
CA MET A 42 22.23 -24.26 -19.04
C MET A 42 21.44 -23.40 -20.01
N ASN A 43 22.00 -23.19 -21.20
CA ASN A 43 21.47 -22.33 -22.27
C ASN A 43 20.01 -22.64 -22.67
N ASP A 44 19.53 -23.87 -22.49
CA ASP A 44 18.14 -24.25 -22.78
C ASP A 44 17.14 -23.86 -21.69
N GLN A 45 17.63 -23.59 -20.48
CA GLN A 45 16.88 -23.18 -19.30
C GLN A 45 17.09 -21.70 -18.95
N ASP A 46 18.14 -21.10 -19.50
CA ASP A 46 18.54 -19.72 -19.25
C ASP A 46 17.76 -18.72 -20.12
N LEU A 47 17.02 -17.84 -19.46
CA LEU A 47 16.28 -16.74 -20.09
C LEU A 47 17.13 -15.47 -20.23
N CYS A 48 18.31 -15.45 -19.61
CA CYS A 48 19.22 -14.33 -19.48
C CYS A 48 20.67 -14.71 -19.89
N PRO A 49 20.94 -15.03 -21.17
CA PRO A 49 22.17 -15.67 -21.68
C PRO A 49 23.46 -14.83 -21.64
N ASN A 50 23.48 -13.72 -20.91
CA ASN A 50 24.64 -12.85 -20.72
C ASN A 50 24.69 -12.30 -19.29
N THR A 51 24.25 -13.10 -18.33
CA THR A 51 24.39 -12.79 -16.92
C THR A 51 25.86 -12.74 -16.55
N THR A 52 26.21 -11.81 -15.66
CA THR A 52 27.61 -11.66 -15.27
C THR A 52 28.04 -12.89 -14.48
N ILE A 53 29.15 -13.50 -14.89
CA ILE A 53 29.72 -14.68 -14.22
C ILE A 53 29.84 -14.45 -12.70
N GLN A 54 29.49 -15.48 -11.91
CA GLN A 54 29.47 -15.45 -10.44
C GLN A 54 28.49 -14.45 -9.80
N THR A 55 27.51 -13.92 -10.54
CA THR A 55 26.37 -13.27 -9.91
C THR A 55 25.37 -14.30 -9.40
N ILE A 56 24.62 -13.94 -8.35
CA ILE A 56 23.51 -14.77 -7.88
C ILE A 56 22.38 -14.60 -8.88
N VAL A 57 21.96 -15.71 -9.47
CA VAL A 57 20.83 -15.80 -10.40
C VAL A 57 19.69 -16.59 -9.80
N ASP A 58 18.50 -16.43 -10.37
CA ASP A 58 17.38 -17.32 -10.07
C ASP A 58 17.35 -18.56 -10.97
N SER A 59 16.24 -19.30 -10.92
CA SER A 59 16.05 -20.51 -11.70
C SER A 59 16.01 -20.29 -13.22
N ASN A 60 15.91 -19.04 -13.66
CA ASN A 60 15.84 -18.68 -15.07
C ASN A 60 17.17 -18.08 -15.56
N GLY A 61 18.25 -18.13 -14.77
CA GLY A 61 19.54 -17.56 -15.13
C GLY A 61 19.59 -16.03 -15.01
N CYS A 62 18.58 -15.40 -14.42
CA CYS A 62 18.52 -13.94 -14.38
C CYS A 62 19.00 -13.41 -13.03
N SER A 63 19.95 -12.47 -13.05
CA SER A 63 20.36 -11.72 -11.87
C SER A 63 19.37 -10.59 -11.54
N ALA A 64 19.40 -10.09 -10.31
CA ALA A 64 18.51 -9.00 -9.87
C ALA A 64 18.63 -7.71 -10.69
N VAL A 65 19.75 -7.47 -11.41
CA VAL A 65 19.90 -6.29 -12.29
C VAL A 65 19.33 -6.51 -13.70
N GLN A 66 18.98 -7.75 -14.05
CA GLN A 66 18.33 -8.09 -15.33
C GLN A 66 16.82 -8.28 -15.19
N ARG A 67 16.36 -8.61 -13.98
CA ARG A 67 14.94 -8.84 -13.70
C ARG A 67 14.21 -7.56 -13.34
N ASP A 68 12.94 -7.55 -13.71
CA ASP A 68 11.93 -6.56 -13.37
C ASP A 68 10.64 -7.36 -13.11
N SER A 69 10.46 -7.76 -11.86
CA SER A 69 9.49 -8.81 -11.46
C SER A 69 8.03 -8.40 -11.64
N ASP A 70 7.72 -7.11 -11.49
CA ASP A 70 6.38 -6.55 -11.65
C ASP A 70 6.22 -5.75 -12.95
N SER A 71 7.29 -5.58 -13.72
CA SER A 71 7.31 -4.90 -15.01
C SER A 71 6.95 -3.41 -14.91
N ASP A 72 7.33 -2.77 -13.81
CA ASP A 72 7.12 -1.34 -13.57
C ASP A 72 8.20 -0.44 -14.21
N GLY A 73 9.29 -1.06 -14.69
CA GLY A 73 10.43 -0.41 -15.34
C GLY A 73 11.63 -0.16 -14.43
N ILE A 74 11.58 -0.55 -13.16
CA ILE A 74 12.68 -0.53 -12.20
C ILE A 74 13.13 -1.97 -11.96
N VAL A 75 14.42 -2.25 -12.19
CA VAL A 75 14.94 -3.61 -11.99
C VAL A 75 14.96 -3.98 -10.50
N ASP A 76 14.75 -5.27 -10.19
CA ASP A 76 14.64 -5.77 -8.81
C ASP A 76 15.78 -5.31 -7.89
N ALA A 77 16.99 -5.15 -8.43
CA ALA A 77 18.16 -4.70 -7.67
C ALA A 77 18.04 -3.27 -7.09
N TYR A 78 17.16 -2.44 -7.67
CA TYR A 78 16.94 -1.05 -7.29
C TYR A 78 15.50 -0.76 -6.87
N ASP A 79 14.63 -1.76 -6.94
CA ASP A 79 13.22 -1.65 -6.60
C ASP A 79 12.98 -2.00 -5.11
N LEU A 80 12.46 -1.02 -4.36
CA LEU A 80 12.08 -1.24 -2.96
C LEU A 80 10.73 -1.97 -2.83
N CYS A 81 9.95 -1.98 -3.90
CA CYS A 81 8.59 -2.47 -4.02
C CYS A 81 8.43 -3.47 -5.17
N VAL A 82 9.27 -4.52 -5.20
CA VAL A 82 9.38 -5.63 -6.19
C VAL A 82 8.07 -6.27 -6.70
N ASN A 83 6.93 -5.96 -6.08
CA ASN A 83 5.60 -6.42 -6.48
C ASN A 83 4.60 -5.25 -6.51
N SER A 84 4.95 -4.14 -7.14
CA SER A 84 4.04 -3.01 -7.33
C SER A 84 2.83 -3.39 -8.18
N PRO A 85 1.65 -2.79 -7.94
CA PRO A 85 0.46 -3.08 -8.73
C PRO A 85 0.65 -2.77 -10.21
N PRO A 86 0.22 -3.66 -11.12
CA PRO A 86 0.41 -3.46 -12.55
C PRO A 86 -0.39 -2.26 -13.05
N LEU A 87 0.14 -1.59 -14.07
CA LEU A 87 -0.48 -0.43 -14.75
C LEU A 87 -0.63 0.83 -13.89
N ILE A 88 -0.04 0.86 -12.69
CA ILE A 88 0.04 2.05 -11.85
C ILE A 88 1.43 2.65 -12.00
N ALA A 89 1.50 3.99 -12.05
CA ALA A 89 2.79 4.67 -12.08
C ALA A 89 3.49 4.53 -10.72
N VAL A 90 4.77 4.19 -10.75
CA VAL A 90 5.64 4.09 -9.58
C VAL A 90 6.52 5.32 -9.43
N ASN A 91 7.03 5.54 -8.22
CA ASN A 91 8.04 6.56 -7.94
C ASN A 91 9.45 6.06 -8.35
N SER A 92 10.51 6.80 -8.00
CA SER A 92 11.90 6.43 -8.34
C SER A 92 12.39 5.16 -7.64
N ASP A 93 11.68 4.73 -6.61
CA ASP A 93 12.03 3.60 -5.76
C ASP A 93 11.21 2.35 -6.11
N GLY A 94 10.43 2.40 -7.21
CA GLY A 94 9.55 1.31 -7.67
C GLY A 94 8.23 1.19 -6.91
N CYS A 95 7.93 2.13 -6.00
CA CYS A 95 6.72 2.06 -5.20
C CYS A 95 5.56 2.83 -5.83
N SER A 96 4.41 2.17 -5.98
CA SER A 96 3.14 2.82 -6.30
C SER A 96 2.63 3.68 -5.13
N THR A 97 1.71 4.61 -5.39
CA THR A 97 1.09 5.43 -4.32
C THR A 97 0.40 4.59 -3.25
N SER A 98 -0.13 3.40 -3.60
CA SER A 98 -0.76 2.48 -2.64
C SER A 98 0.22 1.83 -1.66
N GLN A 99 1.49 1.70 -2.04
CA GLN A 99 2.52 1.06 -1.21
C GLN A 99 3.33 2.07 -0.39
N LEU A 100 2.96 3.35 -0.44
CA LEU A 100 3.56 4.37 0.41
C LEU A 100 2.87 4.38 1.78
N ASP A 101 3.51 5.02 2.75
CA ASP A 101 2.94 5.32 4.08
C ASP A 101 2.97 6.85 4.23
N SER A 102 1.89 7.49 3.79
CA SER A 102 1.84 8.94 3.61
C SER A 102 1.90 9.71 4.94
N ASP A 103 1.38 9.14 6.03
CA ASP A 103 1.38 9.78 7.35
C ASP A 103 2.40 9.20 8.33
N ASN A 104 3.17 8.20 7.90
CA ASN A 104 4.28 7.57 8.64
C ASN A 104 3.83 6.97 9.97
N ASP A 105 2.66 6.35 9.99
CA ASP A 105 2.13 5.64 11.15
C ASP A 105 2.52 4.15 11.19
N GLY A 106 3.13 3.66 10.11
CA GLY A 106 3.59 2.29 9.94
C GLY A 106 2.64 1.39 9.17
N ILE A 107 1.50 1.89 8.68
CA ILE A 107 0.54 1.19 7.84
C ILE A 107 0.57 1.81 6.43
N MET A 108 0.67 0.98 5.39
CA MET A 108 0.68 1.46 4.01
C MET A 108 -0.69 2.04 3.63
N ASP A 109 -0.71 3.03 2.74
CA ASP A 109 -1.88 3.79 2.29
C ASP A 109 -3.02 2.90 1.77
N ASP A 110 -2.74 1.71 1.21
CA ASP A 110 -3.75 0.76 0.75
C ASP A 110 -4.40 -0.08 1.86
N LEU A 111 -3.74 -0.17 3.02
CA LEU A 111 -4.20 -0.86 4.22
C LEU A 111 -4.66 0.10 5.33
N ASP A 112 -4.36 1.39 5.19
CA ASP A 112 -4.71 2.43 6.15
C ASP A 112 -6.18 2.88 5.99
N LEU A 113 -6.93 2.75 7.07
CA LEU A 113 -8.33 3.19 7.16
C LEU A 113 -8.47 4.62 7.66
N CYS A 114 -7.39 5.19 8.20
CA CYS A 114 -7.37 6.44 8.94
C CYS A 114 -6.23 7.36 8.46
N PRO A 115 -6.29 7.86 7.20
CA PRO A 115 -5.23 8.69 6.66
C PRO A 115 -5.04 9.97 7.47
N ASN A 116 -3.79 10.41 7.59
CA ASN A 116 -3.34 11.56 8.39
C ASN A 116 -3.37 11.31 9.90
N THR A 117 -3.12 10.08 10.32
CA THR A 117 -2.80 9.78 11.72
C THR A 117 -1.58 10.59 12.16
N ILE A 118 -1.65 11.11 13.38
CA ILE A 118 -0.57 11.96 13.91
C ILE A 118 0.68 11.09 14.08
N VAL A 119 1.76 11.47 13.38
CA VAL A 119 3.08 10.84 13.47
C VAL A 119 3.47 10.54 14.93
N GLY A 120 3.82 9.28 15.19
CA GLY A 120 4.22 8.79 16.52
C GLY A 120 3.07 8.37 17.44
N SER A 121 1.82 8.49 16.99
CA SER A 121 0.68 7.90 17.68
C SER A 121 0.79 6.37 17.70
N GLN A 122 0.21 5.74 18.72
CA GLN A 122 0.01 4.29 18.70
C GLN A 122 -1.25 4.00 17.89
N VAL A 123 -1.09 3.24 16.81
CA VAL A 123 -2.17 2.90 15.88
C VAL A 123 -2.57 1.44 16.01
N ASN A 124 -3.81 1.14 15.60
CA ASN A 124 -4.27 -0.23 15.45
C ASN A 124 -3.82 -0.79 14.08
N ASN A 125 -4.27 -2.01 13.75
CA ASN A 125 -3.88 -2.67 12.49
C ASN A 125 -4.49 -2.03 11.22
N GLY A 126 -5.35 -1.03 11.36
CA GLY A 126 -5.90 -0.26 10.25
C GLY A 126 -5.43 1.19 10.26
N GLY A 127 -4.30 1.51 10.90
CA GLY A 127 -3.70 2.85 10.95
C GLY A 127 -4.40 3.84 11.89
N CYS A 128 -5.53 3.45 12.49
CA CYS A 128 -6.27 4.39 13.34
C CYS A 128 -5.67 4.52 14.73
N ALA A 129 -5.36 5.75 15.15
CA ALA A 129 -5.12 6.06 16.57
C ALA A 129 -6.43 6.10 17.35
N ALA A 130 -6.36 5.93 18.68
CA ALA A 130 -7.54 5.98 19.56
C ALA A 130 -8.34 7.29 19.46
N SER A 131 -7.71 8.40 19.04
CA SER A 131 -8.37 9.69 18.81
C SER A 131 -9.16 9.78 17.50
N GLN A 132 -9.04 8.81 16.60
CA GLN A 132 -9.75 8.77 15.32
C GLN A 132 -10.88 7.72 15.30
N LEU A 133 -10.98 6.86 16.31
CA LEU A 133 -11.98 5.81 16.36
C LEU A 133 -13.38 6.38 16.69
N ASP A 134 -14.34 5.99 15.87
CA ASP A 134 -15.77 6.27 16.01
C ASP A 134 -16.53 4.98 15.66
N SER A 135 -16.85 4.20 16.69
CA SER A 135 -17.29 2.80 16.58
C SER A 135 -18.72 2.66 16.03
N ASP A 136 -19.57 3.66 16.20
CA ASP A 136 -20.96 3.65 15.69
C ASP A 136 -21.19 4.62 14.52
N SER A 137 -20.14 5.39 14.16
CA SER A 137 -20.12 6.28 13.00
C SER A 137 -21.17 7.38 13.09
N ASP A 138 -21.44 7.89 14.30
CA ASP A 138 -22.35 9.02 14.53
C ASP A 138 -21.67 10.40 14.43
N GLY A 139 -20.34 10.41 14.29
CA GLY A 139 -19.51 11.60 14.14
C GLY A 139 -18.86 12.08 15.43
N ILE A 140 -19.07 11.40 16.56
CA ILE A 140 -18.39 11.67 17.83
C ILE A 140 -17.44 10.51 18.14
N VAL A 141 -16.14 10.81 18.23
CA VAL A 141 -15.13 9.77 18.51
C VAL A 141 -15.36 9.09 19.87
N ASP A 142 -15.00 7.82 19.96
CA ASP A 142 -15.24 6.93 21.11
C ASP A 142 -14.79 7.53 22.46
N SER A 143 -13.73 8.35 22.44
CA SER A 143 -13.19 9.00 23.64
C SER A 143 -14.06 10.14 24.20
N PHE A 144 -14.98 10.67 23.39
CA PHE A 144 -15.93 11.73 23.75
C PHE A 144 -17.40 11.30 23.68
N ASP A 145 -17.68 10.09 23.17
CA ASP A 145 -19.03 9.53 23.07
C ASP A 145 -19.50 8.91 24.40
N GLN A 146 -20.64 9.39 24.89
CA GLN A 146 -21.31 8.90 26.10
C GLN A 146 -22.42 7.88 25.79
N CYS A 147 -22.82 7.77 24.52
CA CYS A 147 -24.01 7.09 24.03
C CYS A 147 -23.68 6.03 22.96
N GLN A 148 -22.69 5.18 23.22
CA GLN A 148 -22.28 4.07 22.36
C GLN A 148 -23.43 3.36 21.63
N ASN A 149 -23.26 3.16 20.33
CA ASN A 149 -24.19 2.48 19.40
C ASN A 149 -25.39 3.35 19.00
N THR A 150 -25.19 4.65 18.82
CA THR A 150 -26.19 5.51 18.23
C THR A 150 -26.50 5.04 16.80
N PRO A 151 -27.79 4.93 16.40
CA PRO A 151 -28.10 4.44 15.05
C PRO A 151 -27.53 5.36 13.98
N ILE A 152 -26.86 4.78 12.97
CA ILE A 152 -26.29 5.50 11.82
C ILE A 152 -27.32 6.50 11.26
N GLY A 153 -26.89 7.75 11.11
CA GLY A 153 -27.71 8.86 10.59
C GLY A 153 -28.61 9.55 11.62
N SER A 154 -28.51 9.18 12.90
CA SER A 154 -29.13 9.94 13.98
C SER A 154 -28.48 11.32 14.13
N VAL A 155 -29.28 12.33 14.49
CA VAL A 155 -28.74 13.63 14.91
C VAL A 155 -28.36 13.54 16.37
N VAL A 156 -27.07 13.62 16.65
CA VAL A 156 -26.50 13.54 18.00
C VAL A 156 -26.02 14.90 18.49
N ASP A 157 -25.94 15.09 19.80
CA ASP A 157 -25.29 16.24 20.41
C ASP A 157 -23.77 16.02 20.53
N GLN A 158 -23.09 16.95 21.21
CA GLN A 158 -21.64 16.90 21.42
C GLN A 158 -21.18 15.72 22.30
N THR A 159 -22.11 14.98 22.90
CA THR A 159 -21.83 13.81 23.73
C THR A 159 -22.21 12.49 23.03
N GLY A 160 -22.56 12.53 21.73
CA GLY A 160 -22.98 11.35 20.96
C GLY A 160 -24.43 10.94 21.21
N CYS A 161 -25.20 11.69 22.00
CA CYS A 161 -26.55 11.28 22.36
C CYS A 161 -27.61 11.88 21.42
N ILE A 162 -28.62 11.09 21.04
CA ILE A 162 -29.69 11.52 20.12
C ILE A 162 -30.43 12.75 20.65
N VAL A 163 -30.41 13.82 19.87
CA VAL A 163 -31.19 15.03 20.14
C VAL A 163 -32.60 14.81 19.61
N GLY A 164 -33.53 14.50 20.52
CA GLY A 164 -34.89 14.19 20.13
C GLY A 164 -35.54 15.34 19.35
N THR A 165 -35.91 15.11 18.09
CA THR A 165 -37.07 15.77 17.51
C THR A 165 -38.32 15.18 18.16
N SER A 166 -38.52 15.49 19.44
CA SER A 166 -39.79 15.25 20.12
C SER A 166 -40.82 16.23 19.57
N ASN A 167 -41.30 16.03 18.34
CA ASN A 167 -42.69 16.37 17.99
C ASN A 167 -43.15 15.77 16.64
N THR A 168 -43.65 14.53 16.67
CA THR A 168 -45.00 14.26 16.15
C THR A 168 -45.58 13.13 17.00
N GLY A 169 -46.59 13.44 17.80
CA GLY A 169 -47.21 12.48 18.70
C GLY A 169 -47.74 11.26 17.96
N ASN A 170 -47.45 10.08 18.51
CA ASN A 170 -48.51 9.11 18.71
C ASN A 170 -48.25 8.30 19.98
N ASN A 171 -49.20 8.41 20.88
CA ASN A 171 -49.31 7.65 22.11
C ASN A 171 -49.67 6.20 21.77
N THR A 172 -48.80 5.24 22.10
CA THR A 172 -49.15 3.99 22.81
C THR A 172 -47.93 3.05 22.86
N GLY A 173 -47.48 2.71 24.07
CA GLY A 173 -46.96 1.36 24.35
C GLY A 173 -45.53 1.21 24.87
N SER A 174 -45.43 1.11 26.20
CA SER A 174 -44.69 0.07 26.92
C SER A 174 -43.15 0.11 26.98
N GLY A 175 -42.62 0.48 28.16
CA GLY A 175 -41.21 0.29 28.52
C GLY A 175 -40.88 0.88 29.89
N THR A 176 -41.09 0.09 30.94
CA THR A 176 -40.94 0.39 32.37
C THR A 176 -39.52 0.67 32.87
N GLY A 177 -39.39 1.64 33.80
CA GLY A 177 -38.42 1.70 34.92
C GLY A 177 -37.01 2.23 34.57
N ASN A 178 -36.35 3.13 35.28
CA ASN A 178 -36.46 3.57 36.68
C ASN A 178 -36.07 5.05 36.82
N ASN A 179 -36.82 5.76 37.65
CA ASN A 179 -36.57 7.12 38.07
C ASN A 179 -35.97 7.10 39.49
N THR A 180 -34.74 7.56 39.65
CA THR A 180 -34.22 8.08 40.93
C THR A 180 -33.15 9.12 40.69
N GLY A 181 -33.38 10.35 41.16
CA GLY A 181 -32.29 11.23 41.61
C GLY A 181 -32.22 12.59 40.94
N SER A 182 -32.99 13.53 41.46
CA SER A 182 -32.97 14.96 41.19
C SER A 182 -31.59 15.62 41.37
N GLY A 183 -31.30 16.64 40.56
CA GLY A 183 -30.17 17.55 40.76
C GLY A 183 -30.20 18.71 39.78
N SER A 184 -31.11 19.67 39.99
CA SER A 184 -31.11 20.94 39.26
C SER A 184 -29.87 21.77 39.59
N SER A 185 -29.14 22.21 38.57
CA SER A 185 -28.40 23.48 38.63
C SER A 185 -28.47 24.16 37.29
N SER A 186 -29.26 25.24 37.25
CA SER A 186 -29.15 26.34 36.31
C SER A 186 -27.71 26.86 36.29
N GLY A 187 -27.10 26.88 35.12
CA GLY A 187 -25.83 27.56 34.83
C GLY A 187 -25.96 28.32 33.52
N GLU A 188 -25.59 29.59 33.57
CA GLU A 188 -25.93 30.64 32.63
C GLU A 188 -25.21 30.53 31.28
N SER A 189 -25.87 31.10 30.26
CA SER A 189 -25.33 31.44 28.95
C SER A 189 -24.10 32.34 29.03
N SER A 190 -23.05 32.02 28.27
CA SER A 190 -22.18 33.04 27.69
C SER A 190 -21.65 32.58 26.33
N SER A 191 -22.21 33.22 25.31
CA SER A 191 -21.70 33.33 23.96
C SER A 191 -20.36 34.06 23.95
N GLU A 192 -19.31 33.43 23.42
CA GLU A 192 -18.19 34.16 22.83
C GLU A 192 -17.88 33.54 21.47
N GLY A 193 -18.23 34.27 20.41
CA GLY A 193 -17.87 33.94 19.03
C GLY A 193 -16.38 34.17 18.81
N MET A 194 -15.70 33.20 18.22
CA MET A 194 -14.30 33.34 17.79
C MET A 194 -14.23 34.12 16.47
N PRO A 195 -13.57 35.30 16.40
CA PRO A 195 -13.27 35.97 15.16
C PRO A 195 -11.96 35.42 14.60
N GLY A 196 -12.04 34.44 13.68
CA GLY A 196 -10.83 33.84 13.10
C GLY A 196 -10.87 33.54 11.60
N PHE A 197 -12.06 33.44 11.01
CA PHE A 197 -12.18 32.85 9.67
C PHE A 197 -12.07 33.85 8.50
N GLU A 198 -12.32 35.15 8.74
CA GLU A 198 -12.28 36.17 7.67
C GLU A 198 -10.85 36.60 7.28
N ALA A 199 -9.86 36.43 8.16
CA ALA A 199 -8.49 36.86 7.88
C ALA A 199 -7.73 35.91 6.93
N LEU A 200 -8.07 34.61 6.93
CA LEU A 200 -7.39 33.61 6.12
C LEU A 200 -7.73 33.76 4.62
N TYR A 201 -8.98 34.12 4.30
CA TYR A 201 -9.44 34.27 2.92
C TYR A 201 -8.77 35.46 2.19
N LEU A 202 -8.51 36.56 2.92
CA LEU A 202 -7.79 37.72 2.39
C LEU A 202 -6.31 37.43 2.14
N ILE A 203 -5.65 36.64 2.99
CA ILE A 203 -4.24 36.26 2.83
C ILE A 203 -4.06 35.33 1.64
N ILE A 204 -4.93 34.32 1.48
CA ILE A 204 -4.88 33.40 0.34
C ILE A 204 -5.11 34.15 -0.98
N SER A 205 -6.05 35.10 -1.02
CA SER A 205 -6.34 35.89 -2.22
C SER A 205 -5.17 36.78 -2.64
N LEU A 206 -4.43 37.36 -1.68
CA LEU A 206 -3.23 38.17 -1.95
C LEU A 206 -2.05 37.31 -2.44
N MET A 207 -1.87 36.11 -1.91
CA MET A 207 -0.79 35.21 -2.35
C MET A 207 -1.00 34.72 -3.79
N ILE A 208 -2.23 34.40 -4.18
CA ILE A 208 -2.54 33.99 -5.56
C ILE A 208 -2.27 35.13 -6.54
N ALA A 209 -2.60 36.38 -6.18
CA ALA A 209 -2.34 37.55 -7.02
C ALA A 209 -0.83 37.82 -7.22
N VAL A 210 -0.01 37.62 -6.19
CA VAL A 210 1.45 37.78 -6.28
C VAL A 210 2.08 36.71 -7.18
N VAL A 211 1.66 35.45 -7.07
CA VAL A 211 2.14 34.36 -7.94
C VAL A 211 1.73 34.60 -9.39
N TYR A 212 0.50 35.08 -9.63
CA TYR A 212 0.03 35.38 -10.98
C TYR A 212 0.86 36.50 -11.65
N PHE A 213 1.25 37.54 -10.90
CA PHE A 213 2.05 38.65 -11.44
C PHE A 213 3.53 38.31 -11.66
N GLN A 214 4.09 37.36 -10.91
CA GLN A 214 5.47 36.88 -11.10
C GLN A 214 5.62 36.04 -12.39
N LYS A 215 4.53 35.45 -12.89
CA LYS A 215 4.53 34.55 -14.07
C LYS A 215 4.30 35.27 -15.42
N GLN A 216 4.09 36.59 -15.39
CA GLN A 216 3.79 37.43 -16.57
C GLN A 216 4.94 38.41 -16.91
N LYS A 217 6.14 38.21 -16.34
CA LYS A 217 7.37 38.94 -16.70
C LYS A 217 8.40 38.01 -17.31
#